data_AF-A0A6I4UHV4-F1
#
_entry.id   AF-A0A6I4UHV4-F1
#
_cell.length_a   1.000
_cell.length_b   1.000
_cell.length_c   1.000
_cell.angle_alpha   90.00
_cell.angle_beta   90.00
_cell.angle_gamma   90.00
#
_symmetry.space_group_name_H-M   'P 1'
#
loop_
_entity.id
_entity.type
_entity.pdbx_description
1 polymer ?
#
loop_
_entity_poly.entity_id
_entity_poly.type
_entity_poly.pdbx_seq_one_letter_code
_entity_poly.pdbx_strand_id
1 'polypeptide(L)'
;MEQTSLTSSKTTAPWDVVTEPGPVLVAAIHAGHTIRGSLAPWLEIGETDRLREEDPLTDFFLTAGDTIIRANRSRFEFDLNRPSETAVTTNP
;
A
#
# COMPACT_ATOMS: atom_id res chain seq x y z
N MET A 1 -23.02 -14.54 16.28
CA MET A 1 -21.78 -13.78 16.02
C MET A 1 -22.12 -12.80 14.93
N GLU A 2 -22.17 -11.53 15.27
CA GLU A 2 -22.67 -10.45 14.43
C GLU A 2 -21.59 -10.12 13.39
N GLN A 3 -21.90 -10.32 12.11
CA GLN A 3 -21.04 -9.90 11.01
C GLN A 3 -21.25 -8.40 10.80
N THR A 4 -20.39 -7.59 11.40
CA THR A 4 -20.37 -6.15 11.16
C THR A 4 -19.84 -5.90 9.75
N SER A 5 -20.75 -5.62 8.83
CA SER A 5 -20.45 -5.15 7.48
C SER A 5 -19.80 -3.78 7.57
N LEU A 6 -18.52 -3.67 7.20
CA LEU A 6 -17.79 -2.40 7.17
C LEU A 6 -18.16 -1.64 5.89
N THR A 7 -18.98 -0.62 6.04
CA THR A 7 -19.29 0.36 4.98
C THR A 7 -18.04 1.15 4.62
N SER A 8 -17.67 1.12 3.33
CA SER A 8 -16.53 1.82 2.71
C SER A 8 -16.59 3.33 2.96
N SER A 9 -15.74 3.85 3.84
CA SER A 9 -15.49 5.28 3.97
C SER A 9 -14.45 5.69 2.93
N LYS A 10 -14.84 6.54 1.98
CA LYS A 10 -14.00 7.11 0.91
C LYS A 10 -13.03 8.16 1.46
N THR A 11 -12.10 7.75 2.30
CA THR A 11 -10.73 8.29 2.35
C THR A 11 -9.86 7.26 3.06
N THR A 12 -9.27 6.33 2.31
CA THR A 12 -8.36 5.34 2.90
C THR A 12 -7.07 6.05 3.29
N ALA A 13 -6.62 5.92 4.54
CA ALA A 13 -5.31 6.41 4.96
C ALA A 13 -4.22 5.85 4.01
N PRO A 14 -3.13 6.59 3.72
CA PRO A 14 -2.11 6.14 2.77
C PRO A 14 -1.36 4.89 3.25
N TRP A 15 -1.32 4.68 4.57
CA TRP A 15 -0.78 3.49 5.22
C TRP A 15 -1.49 3.24 6.55
N ASP A 16 -1.42 2.00 7.01
CA ASP A 16 -1.77 1.58 8.37
C ASP A 16 -0.49 1.24 9.14
N VAL A 17 -0.44 1.60 10.42
CA VAL A 17 0.71 1.32 11.30
C VAL A 17 0.19 0.84 12.64
N VAL A 18 0.78 -0.25 13.13
CA VAL A 18 0.64 -0.71 14.52
C VAL A 18 2.03 -0.83 15.10
N THR A 19 2.24 -0.25 16.28
CA THR A 19 3.52 -0.26 16.97
C THR A 19 3.38 -0.99 18.30
N GLU A 20 4.09 -2.11 18.43
CA GLU A 20 4.21 -2.84 19.70
C GLU A 20 5.69 -2.97 20.10
N PRO A 21 5.99 -3.17 21.39
CA PRO A 21 7.35 -3.40 21.84
C PRO A 21 7.94 -4.70 21.25
N GLY A 22 9.11 -4.60 20.63
CA GLY A 22 9.87 -5.75 20.18
C GLY A 22 10.87 -5.40 19.08
N PRO A 23 11.78 -6.32 18.73
CA PRO A 23 12.86 -6.03 17.80
C PRO A 23 12.46 -6.21 16.33
N VAL A 24 11.30 -6.80 16.02
CA VAL A 24 10.94 -7.16 14.65
C VAL A 24 9.94 -6.17 14.08
N LEU A 25 10.35 -5.48 13.01
CA LEU A 25 9.49 -4.66 12.18
C LEU A 25 9.22 -5.37 10.85
N VAL A 26 7.95 -5.45 10.45
CA VAL A 26 7.54 -6.01 9.16
C VAL A 26 6.76 -4.96 8.38
N ALA A 27 7.09 -4.79 7.09
CA ALA A 27 6.43 -3.83 6.23
C ALA A 27 5.97 -4.48 4.92
N ALA A 28 4.70 -4.28 4.58
CA ALA A 28 4.10 -4.66 3.30
C ALA A 28 3.93 -3.40 2.45
N ILE A 29 5.03 -2.92 1.89
CA ILE A 29 5.12 -1.61 1.24
C ILE A 29 4.53 -1.56 -0.17
N HIS A 30 4.32 -2.71 -0.80
CA HIS A 30 3.74 -2.85 -2.14
C HIS A 30 2.43 -3.66 -2.18
N ALA A 31 1.81 -3.93 -1.02
CA ALA A 31 0.53 -4.64 -0.92
C ALA A 31 -0.69 -3.78 -1.29
N GLY A 32 -0.52 -2.44 -1.30
CA GLY A 32 -1.57 -1.50 -1.59
C GLY A 32 -1.88 -1.41 -3.08
N HIS A 33 -3.16 -1.22 -3.42
CA HIS A 33 -3.61 -1.09 -4.82
C HIS A 33 -4.28 0.27 -5.10
N THR A 34 -4.64 1.02 -4.06
CA THR A 34 -5.43 2.24 -4.22
C THR A 34 -4.61 3.39 -4.79
N ILE A 35 -5.23 4.21 -5.63
CA ILE A 35 -4.65 5.44 -6.20
C ILE A 35 -5.54 6.61 -5.79
N ARG A 36 -4.95 7.75 -5.44
CA ARG A 36 -5.70 9.01 -5.27
C ARG A 36 -6.41 9.34 -6.58
N GLY A 37 -7.73 9.57 -6.52
CA GLY A 37 -8.52 9.86 -7.71
C GLY A 37 -8.00 11.05 -8.54
N SER A 38 -7.37 12.03 -7.91
CA SER A 38 -6.72 13.16 -8.59
C SER A 38 -5.50 12.78 -9.45
N LEU A 39 -4.92 11.59 -9.23
CA LEU A 39 -3.76 11.08 -9.95
C LEU A 39 -4.14 10.11 -11.07
N ALA A 40 -5.38 9.60 -11.10
CA ALA A 40 -5.82 8.64 -12.10
C ALA A 40 -5.63 9.11 -13.56
N PRO A 41 -5.84 10.40 -13.92
CA PRO A 41 -5.58 10.87 -15.29
C PRO A 41 -4.12 10.84 -15.74
N TRP A 42 -3.17 10.67 -14.80
CA TRP A 42 -1.73 10.66 -15.05
C TRP A 42 -1.15 9.25 -15.02
N LEU A 43 -1.98 8.24 -14.77
CA LEU A 43 -1.55 6.85 -14.65
C LEU A 43 -1.63 6.18 -16.03
N GLU A 44 -0.48 5.95 -16.64
CA GLU A 44 -0.39 5.30 -17.96
C GLU A 44 -0.62 3.78 -17.90
N ILE A 45 -0.44 3.17 -16.73
CA ILE A 45 -0.55 1.72 -16.53
C ILE A 45 -1.96 1.34 -16.02
N GLY A 46 -2.56 0.32 -16.64
CA GLY A 46 -3.88 -0.17 -16.27
C GLY A 46 -3.91 -0.91 -14.93
N GLU A 47 -5.11 -1.08 -14.37
CA GLU A 47 -5.34 -1.73 -13.07
C GLU A 47 -4.71 -3.12 -12.98
N THR A 48 -4.97 -3.99 -13.95
CA THR A 48 -4.46 -5.36 -14.00
C THR A 48 -2.93 -5.39 -14.19
N ASP A 49 -2.38 -4.48 -14.98
CA ASP A 49 -0.94 -4.45 -15.28
C ASP A 49 -0.13 -4.05 -14.04
N ARG A 50 -0.67 -3.19 -13.18
CA ARG A 50 -0.04 -2.83 -11.90
C ARG A 50 0.16 -4.03 -10.98
N LEU A 51 -0.70 -5.04 -11.04
CA LEU A 51 -0.58 -6.26 -10.22
C LEU A 51 0.69 -7.09 -10.54
N ARG A 52 1.39 -6.79 -11.65
CA ARG A 52 2.67 -7.42 -11.97
C ARG A 52 3.85 -6.84 -11.19
N GLU A 53 3.70 -5.61 -10.72
CA GLU A 53 4.74 -4.84 -10.01
C GLU A 53 4.36 -4.59 -8.55
N GLU A 54 3.08 -4.63 -8.22
CA GLU A 54 2.61 -4.70 -6.83
C GLU A 54 2.82 -6.11 -6.28
N ASP A 55 2.81 -6.22 -4.95
CA ASP A 55 2.96 -7.48 -4.24
C ASP A 55 1.67 -7.84 -3.47
N PRO A 56 0.55 -8.19 -4.16
CA PRO A 56 -0.69 -8.58 -3.50
C PRO A 56 -0.47 -9.66 -2.45
N LEU A 57 -1.22 -9.56 -1.34
CA LEU A 57 -1.22 -10.53 -0.24
C LEU A 57 0.07 -10.60 0.59
N THR A 58 1.09 -9.77 0.33
CA THR A 58 2.25 -9.70 1.23
C THR A 58 1.90 -9.16 2.62
N ASP A 59 0.80 -8.42 2.73
CA ASP A 59 0.22 -7.98 4.00
C ASP A 59 -0.24 -9.14 4.90
N PHE A 60 -0.46 -10.35 4.34
CA PHE A 60 -0.71 -11.57 5.11
C PHE A 60 0.42 -11.88 6.11
N PHE A 61 1.66 -11.52 5.76
CA PHE A 61 2.84 -11.81 6.59
C PHE A 61 3.10 -10.78 7.68
N LEU A 62 2.32 -9.69 7.76
CA LEU A 62 2.54 -8.64 8.78
C LEU A 62 2.50 -9.20 10.20
N THR A 63 1.69 -10.23 10.45
CA THR A 63 1.57 -10.89 11.77
C THR A 63 2.88 -11.53 12.28
N ALA A 64 3.93 -11.57 11.48
CA ALA A 64 5.27 -12.00 11.89
C ALA A 64 6.08 -10.91 12.66
N GLY A 65 5.61 -9.66 12.71
CA GLY A 65 6.29 -8.54 13.35
C GLY A 65 5.59 -8.02 14.62
N ASP A 66 6.36 -7.37 15.48
CA ASP A 66 5.84 -6.62 16.63
C ASP A 66 5.28 -5.28 16.15
N THR A 67 6.09 -4.54 15.40
CA THR A 67 5.67 -3.32 14.70
C THR A 67 5.41 -3.65 13.23
N ILE A 68 4.24 -3.22 12.74
CA ILE A 68 3.80 -3.52 11.37
C ILE A 68 3.41 -2.26 10.61
N ILE A 69 3.75 -2.23 9.32
CA ILE A 69 3.41 -1.14 8.41
C ILE A 69 2.79 -1.73 7.14
N ARG A 70 1.61 -1.26 6.76
CA ARG A 70 0.95 -1.64 5.51
C ARG A 70 0.76 -0.42 4.63
N ALA A 71 1.29 -0.43 3.42
CA ALA A 71 0.92 0.57 2.42
C ALA A 71 -0.47 0.25 1.87
N ASN A 72 -1.36 1.24 1.84
CA ASN A 72 -2.68 1.11 1.22
C ASN A 72 -2.69 1.63 -0.22
N ARG A 73 -1.73 2.50 -0.54
CA ARG A 73 -1.51 3.06 -1.87
C ARG A 73 -0.67 2.12 -2.73
N SER A 74 -0.99 2.12 -4.01
CA SER A 74 -0.17 1.49 -5.05
C SER A 74 1.19 2.15 -5.13
N ARG A 75 2.23 1.33 -5.36
CA ARG A 75 3.60 1.82 -5.58
C ARG A 75 3.73 2.75 -6.78
N PHE A 76 2.77 2.74 -7.70
CA PHE A 76 2.72 3.64 -8.85
C PHE A 76 2.31 5.08 -8.49
N GLU A 77 1.73 5.30 -7.31
CA GLU A 77 1.55 6.65 -6.79
C GLU A 77 2.82 7.17 -6.10
N PHE A 78 3.44 6.33 -5.30
CA PHE A 78 4.71 6.60 -4.62
C PHE A 78 5.35 5.28 -4.17
N ASP A 79 6.55 4.98 -4.67
CA ASP A 79 7.27 3.77 -4.35
C ASP A 79 8.11 3.95 -3.07
N LEU A 80 7.62 3.39 -1.96
CA LEU A 80 8.30 3.41 -0.66
C LEU A 80 9.62 2.63 -0.63
N ASN A 81 9.90 1.80 -1.64
CA ASN A 81 11.15 1.06 -1.79
C ASN A 81 12.17 1.78 -2.69
N ARG A 82 11.99 3.09 -2.91
CA ARG A 82 12.87 3.94 -3.70
C ARG A 82 13.32 5.18 -2.93
N PRO A 83 14.50 5.73 -3.24
CA PRO A 83 14.90 7.06 -2.79
C PRO A 83 13.90 8.12 -3.24
N SER A 84 13.76 9.20 -2.46
CA SER A 84 12.75 10.24 -2.67
C SER A 84 12.79 10.88 -4.06
N GLU A 85 13.98 10.94 -4.67
CA GLU A 85 14.24 11.51 -6.00
C GLU A 85 13.65 10.65 -7.13
N THR A 86 13.34 9.38 -6.86
CA THR A 86 12.88 8.37 -7.84
C THR A 86 11.64 7.62 -7.38
N ALA A 87 11.05 8.00 -6.25
CA ALA A 87 9.86 7.37 -5.69
C ALA A 87 8.58 7.68 -6.48
N VAL A 88 8.59 8.71 -7.32
CA VAL A 88 7.49 9.03 -8.24
C VAL A 88 7.96 8.84 -9.67
N THR A 89 7.27 7.99 -10.42
CA THR A 89 7.53 7.80 -11.85
C THR A 89 7.06 9.04 -12.63
N THR A 90 7.99 9.71 -13.30
CA THR A 90 7.71 10.92 -14.11
C THR A 90 7.88 10.69 -15.62
N ASN A 91 8.44 9.55 -16.01
CA ASN A 91 8.66 9.15 -17.40
C ASN A 91 8.29 7.67 -17.60
N PRO A 92 7.02 7.37 -17.92
CA PRO A 92 6.50 6.01 -18.07
C PRO A 92 7.05 5.27 -19.29
#